data_AF-A0A7V3XKX7-F1
#
_entry.id   AF-A0A7V3XKX7-F1
#
_cell.length_a   1.000
_cell.length_b   1.000
_cell.length_c   1.000
_cell.angle_alpha   90.00
_cell.angle_beta   90.00
_cell.angle_gamma   90.00
#
_symmetry.space_group_name_H-M   'P 1'
#
loop_
_entity.id
_entity.type
_entity.pdbx_description
1 polymer ?
#
loop_
_entity_poly.entity_id
_entity_poly.type
_entity_poly.pdbx_seq_one_letter_code
_entity_poly.pdbx_strand_id
1 'polypeptide(L)'
;MNAGEDHERAGPKPPDEDDPMELVAVTLPEGDADLAVACLVEEFVRLGMTDAQLLDLFRRPFYAGAHAIWKARGEEHVRQVIARVRAQWGHPRFTVVNADVPDAVAPVSLGARPVAPGGRPGPGAPPPSGR
;
A
#
# COMPACT_ATOMS: atom_id res chain seq x y z
N MET A 1 41.37 46.66 7.32
CA MET A 1 41.50 45.22 7.01
C MET A 1 41.06 44.48 8.26
N ASN A 2 39.95 43.75 8.22
CA ASN A 2 39.66 42.73 9.22
C ASN A 2 39.01 41.54 8.51
N ALA A 3 39.45 40.37 8.94
CA ALA A 3 39.50 39.12 8.20
C ALA A 3 38.12 38.54 7.91
N GLY A 4 38.05 37.81 6.79
CA GLY A 4 36.87 37.07 6.37
C GLY A 4 36.46 36.02 7.40
N GLU A 5 35.17 35.97 7.66
CA GLU A 5 34.55 34.91 8.44
C GLU A 5 34.50 33.65 7.57
N ASP A 6 35.45 32.76 7.82
CA ASP A 6 35.45 31.39 7.31
C ASP A 6 34.20 30.68 7.87
N HIS A 7 33.14 30.58 7.07
CA HIS A 7 32.00 29.71 7.35
C HIS A 7 32.44 28.25 7.15
N GLU A 8 33.12 27.71 8.16
CA GLU A 8 33.35 26.28 8.27
C GLU A 8 31.98 25.57 8.28
N ARG A 9 31.73 24.75 7.26
CA ARG A 9 30.48 24.02 7.10
C ARG A 9 30.40 22.96 8.20
N ALA A 10 29.86 23.34 9.36
CA ALA A 10 29.57 22.42 10.44
C ALA A 10 28.77 21.22 9.91
N GLY A 11 29.23 20.01 10.23
CA GLY A 11 28.52 18.77 9.93
C GLY A 11 27.14 18.75 10.58
N PRO A 12 26.29 17.76 10.25
CA PRO A 12 24.95 17.67 10.80
C PRO A 12 25.01 17.62 12.33
N LYS A 13 24.40 18.61 13.00
CA LYS A 13 24.24 18.64 14.45
C LYS A 13 23.33 17.46 14.85
N PRO A 14 23.64 16.72 15.92
CA PRO A 14 22.73 15.72 16.43
C PRO A 14 21.38 16.36 16.80
N PRO A 15 20.27 15.59 16.70
CA PRO A 15 18.97 16.06 17.16
C PRO A 15 19.04 16.47 18.64
N ASP A 16 18.35 17.54 18.99
CA ASP A 16 18.27 18.04 20.36
C ASP A 16 17.22 17.21 21.14
N GLU A 17 17.51 16.80 22.37
CA GLU A 17 16.60 15.95 23.16
C GLU A 17 15.30 16.68 23.52
N ASP A 18 15.33 18.02 23.53
CA ASP A 18 14.17 18.87 23.80
C ASP A 18 13.62 19.54 22.52
N ASP A 19 13.88 18.98 21.31
CA ASP A 19 13.37 19.55 20.06
C ASP A 19 11.82 19.46 20.02
N PRO A 20 11.10 20.59 20.08
CA PRO A 20 9.63 20.57 20.04
C PRO A 20 9.07 20.08 18.70
N MET A 21 9.89 20.03 17.65
CA MET A 21 9.54 19.52 16.33
C MET A 21 9.89 18.03 16.16
N GLU A 22 10.44 17.37 17.18
CA GLU A 22 10.68 15.93 17.15
C GLU A 22 9.34 15.18 17.00
N LEU A 23 9.28 14.26 16.04
CA LEU A 23 8.09 13.45 15.80
C LEU A 23 8.01 12.30 16.82
N VAL A 24 7.33 12.53 17.94
CA VAL A 24 7.12 11.52 18.99
C VAL A 24 5.80 10.77 18.75
N ALA A 25 5.89 9.46 18.49
CA ALA A 25 4.71 8.60 18.40
C ALA A 25 4.22 8.20 19.79
N VAL A 26 2.94 8.44 20.10
CA VAL A 26 2.30 8.01 21.35
C VAL A 26 1.16 7.04 21.06
N THR A 27 1.02 6.01 21.90
CA THR A 27 -0.11 5.08 21.84
C THR A 27 -1.29 5.63 22.65
N LEU A 28 -2.45 5.80 22.01
CA LEU A 28 -3.68 6.13 22.73
C LEU A 28 -4.29 4.85 23.32
N PRO A 29 -4.70 4.84 24.61
CA PRO A 29 -5.24 3.65 25.27
C PRO A 29 -6.48 3.05 24.60
N GLU A 30 -7.25 3.89 23.90
CA GLU A 30 -8.52 3.57 23.26
C GLU A 30 -8.34 3.27 21.76
N GLY A 31 -7.09 3.26 21.28
CA GLY A 31 -6.76 3.04 19.87
C GLY A 31 -7.06 1.61 19.43
N ASP A 32 -7.76 1.46 18.31
CA ASP A 32 -7.94 0.17 17.66
C ASP A 32 -6.74 -0.11 16.74
N ALA A 33 -5.84 -0.98 17.21
CA ALA A 33 -4.64 -1.37 16.47
C ALA A 33 -4.97 -2.07 15.14
N ASP A 34 -6.08 -2.80 15.05
CA ASP A 34 -6.46 -3.53 13.84
C ASP A 34 -7.01 -2.55 12.79
N LEU A 35 -7.73 -1.51 13.22
CA LEU A 35 -8.11 -0.38 12.37
C LEU A 35 -6.88 0.41 11.91
N ALA A 36 -5.92 0.67 12.82
CA ALA A 36 -4.69 1.40 12.48
C ALA A 36 -3.86 0.66 11.41
N VAL A 37 -3.71 -0.68 11.51
CA VAL A 37 -3.08 -1.47 10.46
C VAL A 37 -3.85 -1.37 9.15
N ALA A 38 -5.18 -1.46 9.19
CA ALA A 38 -5.99 -1.41 7.98
C ALA A 38 -5.81 -0.07 7.25
N CYS A 39 -5.81 1.06 7.97
CA CYS A 39 -5.56 2.38 7.41
C CYS A 39 -4.15 2.51 6.82
N LEU A 40 -3.13 2.05 7.55
CA LEU A 40 -1.74 2.09 7.07
C LEU A 40 -1.55 1.25 5.80
N VAL A 41 -2.10 0.03 5.78
CA VAL A 41 -2.06 -0.83 4.59
C VAL A 41 -2.81 -0.20 3.44
N GLU A 42 -3.99 0.40 3.68
CA GLU A 42 -4.77 1.08 2.64
C GLU A 42 -3.96 2.17 1.95
N GLU A 43 -3.31 3.05 2.73
CA GLU A 43 -2.52 4.15 2.20
C GLU A 43 -1.49 3.65 1.18
N PHE A 44 -0.72 2.63 1.55
CA PHE A 44 0.33 2.08 0.70
C PHE A 44 -0.19 1.20 -0.45
N VAL A 45 -1.31 0.50 -0.27
CA VAL A 45 -2.00 -0.18 -1.37
C VAL A 45 -2.41 0.82 -2.44
N ARG A 46 -2.94 1.98 -2.03
CA ARG A 46 -3.37 3.05 -2.95
C ARG A 46 -2.20 3.76 -3.64
N LEU A 47 -1.02 3.76 -3.02
CA LEU A 47 0.23 4.19 -3.63
C LEU A 47 0.86 3.14 -4.56
N GLY A 48 0.26 1.95 -4.68
CA GLY A 48 0.71 0.90 -5.58
C GLY A 48 1.84 0.02 -5.06
N MET A 49 2.09 0.01 -3.75
CA MET A 49 3.01 -0.97 -3.17
C MET A 49 2.46 -2.39 -3.35
N THR A 50 3.35 -3.35 -3.59
CA THR A 50 3.04 -4.79 -3.65
C THR A 50 2.89 -5.39 -2.25
N ASP A 51 2.25 -6.56 -2.15
CA ASP A 51 2.05 -7.26 -0.87
C ASP A 51 3.39 -7.61 -0.19
N ALA A 52 4.42 -7.92 -0.98
CA ALA A 52 5.76 -8.20 -0.46
C ALA A 52 6.45 -6.94 0.09
N GLN A 53 6.32 -5.79 -0.59
CA GLN A 53 6.84 -4.51 -0.09
C GLN A 53 6.12 -4.07 1.18
N LEU A 54 4.80 -4.24 1.24
CA LEU A 54 4.02 -4.01 2.45
C LEU A 54 4.52 -4.88 3.60
N LEU A 55 4.67 -6.19 3.38
CA LEU A 55 5.13 -7.09 4.43
C LEU A 55 6.55 -6.73 4.93
N ASP A 56 7.44 -6.31 4.04
CA ASP A 56 8.78 -5.85 4.40
C ASP A 56 8.76 -4.61 5.29
N LEU A 57 7.86 -3.65 5.02
CA LEU A 57 7.66 -2.46 5.86
C LEU A 57 7.37 -2.85 7.32
N PHE A 58 6.48 -3.83 7.54
CA PHE A 58 6.14 -4.32 8.87
C PHE A 58 7.31 -5.04 9.58
N ARG A 59 8.27 -5.60 8.85
CA ARG A 59 9.44 -6.29 9.44
C ARG A 59 10.54 -5.33 9.88
N ARG A 60 10.55 -4.09 9.38
CA ARG A 60 11.62 -3.12 9.60
C ARG A 60 11.38 -2.30 10.88
N PRO A 61 12.27 -2.34 11.89
CA PRO A 61 12.11 -1.60 13.14
C PRO A 61 12.00 -0.08 12.97
N PHE A 62 12.52 0.45 11.87
CA PHE A 62 12.39 1.86 11.49
C PHE A 62 10.92 2.32 11.45
N TYR A 63 10.01 1.45 11.01
CA TYR A 63 8.56 1.72 11.03
C TYR A 63 7.95 1.25 12.35
N ALA A 64 8.30 1.94 13.44
CA ALA A 64 8.03 1.50 14.81
C ALA A 64 6.57 1.06 15.06
N GLY A 65 5.59 1.83 14.58
CA GLY A 65 4.17 1.49 14.74
C GLY A 65 3.76 0.21 14.01
N ALA A 66 4.09 0.11 12.71
CA ALA A 66 3.82 -1.10 11.93
C ALA A 66 4.57 -2.31 12.50
N HIS A 67 5.83 -2.14 12.86
CA HIS A 67 6.68 -3.19 13.41
C HIS A 67 6.18 -3.68 14.78
N ALA A 68 5.71 -2.78 15.64
CA ALA A 68 5.11 -3.15 16.93
C ALA A 68 3.89 -4.05 16.72
N ILE A 69 3.03 -3.73 15.75
CA ILE A 69 1.84 -4.53 15.48
C ILE A 69 2.20 -5.90 14.90
N TRP A 70 3.18 -5.94 13.98
CA TRP A 70 3.72 -7.21 13.47
C TRP A 70 4.28 -8.10 14.59
N LYS A 71 5.02 -7.54 15.55
CA LYS A 71 5.50 -8.30 16.71
C LYS A 71 4.38 -8.76 17.64
N ALA A 72 3.33 -7.95 17.81
CA ALA A 72 2.23 -8.26 18.72
C ALA A 72 1.21 -9.26 18.15
N ARG A 73 0.96 -9.21 16.83
CA ARG A 73 -0.08 -10.02 16.15
C ARG A 73 0.49 -11.14 15.28
N GLY A 74 1.76 -11.04 14.90
CA GLY A 74 2.42 -11.98 14.01
C GLY A 74 2.19 -11.68 12.53
N GLU A 75 3.00 -12.36 11.71
CA GLU A 75 3.05 -12.14 10.26
C GLU A 75 1.76 -12.55 9.54
N GLU A 76 1.13 -13.62 9.98
CA GLU A 76 -0.09 -14.15 9.36
C GLU A 76 -1.26 -13.16 9.46
N HIS A 77 -1.41 -12.51 10.61
CA HIS A 77 -2.40 -11.46 10.79
C HIS A 77 -2.18 -10.31 9.80
N VAL A 78 -0.93 -9.85 9.66
CA VAL A 78 -0.58 -8.77 8.71
C VAL A 78 -0.91 -9.18 7.27
N ARG A 79 -0.59 -10.41 6.87
CA ARG A 79 -0.95 -10.94 5.54
C ARG A 79 -2.46 -10.91 5.30
N GLN A 80 -3.25 -11.31 6.29
CA GLN A 80 -4.72 -11.31 6.17
C GLN A 80 -5.26 -9.90 6.00
N VAL A 81 -4.73 -8.91 6.73
CA VAL A 81 -5.13 -7.51 6.55
C VAL A 81 -4.74 -6.99 5.16
N ILE A 82 -3.52 -7.28 4.69
CA ILE A 82 -3.07 -6.93 3.33
C ILE A 82 -4.02 -7.52 2.28
N ALA A 83 -4.31 -8.82 2.36
CA ALA A 83 -5.19 -9.49 1.42
C ALA A 83 -6.60 -8.89 1.42
N ARG A 84 -7.16 -8.60 2.60
CA ARG A 84 -8.48 -7.96 2.75
C ARG A 84 -8.52 -6.58 2.10
N VAL A 85 -7.55 -5.71 2.42
CA VAL A 85 -7.48 -4.34 1.87
C VAL A 85 -7.21 -4.38 0.36
N ARG A 86 -6.37 -5.30 -0.12
CA ARG A 86 -6.13 -5.52 -1.55
C ARG A 86 -7.38 -5.95 -2.29
N ALA A 87 -8.21 -6.82 -1.70
CA ALA A 87 -9.48 -7.22 -2.29
C ALA A 87 -10.46 -6.04 -2.42
N GLN A 88 -10.39 -5.07 -1.51
CA GLN A 88 -11.23 -3.88 -1.53
C GLN A 88 -10.78 -2.83 -2.57
N TRP A 89 -9.47 -2.57 -2.68
CA TRP A 89 -8.94 -1.46 -3.48
C TRP A 89 -8.25 -1.88 -4.79
N GLY A 90 -7.91 -3.16 -4.93
CA GLY A 90 -7.25 -3.72 -6.11
C GLY A 90 -5.77 -3.33 -6.24
N HIS A 91 -5.30 -3.35 -7.49
CA HIS A 91 -3.92 -2.99 -7.85
C HIS A 91 -3.97 -1.73 -8.73
N PRO A 92 -3.58 -0.56 -8.20
CA PRO A 92 -3.59 0.66 -9.00
C PRO A 92 -2.60 0.53 -10.16
N ARG A 93 -2.99 1.05 -11.33
CA ARG A 93 -2.15 1.15 -12.51
C ARG A 93 -1.85 2.61 -12.77
N PHE A 94 -0.58 2.98 -12.71
CA PHE A 94 -0.13 4.32 -13.03
C PHE A 94 0.50 4.33 -14.42
N THR A 95 0.15 5.33 -15.22
CA THR A 95 0.84 5.65 -16.47
C THR A 95 1.68 6.89 -16.22
N VAL A 96 2.99 6.80 -16.41
CA VAL A 96 3.88 7.96 -16.34
C VAL A 96 3.84 8.65 -17.70
N VAL A 97 3.42 9.92 -17.72
CA VAL A 97 3.52 10.79 -18.90
C VAL A 97 4.62 11.81 -18.61
N ASN A 98 5.71 11.76 -19.37
CA ASN A 98 6.77 12.77 -19.26
C ASN A 98 6.29 14.04 -19.98
N ALA A 99 6.20 15.15 -19.26
CA ALA A 99 5.70 16.43 -19.79
C ALA A 99 6.58 17.04 -20.90
N ASP A 100 7.83 16.56 -21.07
CA ASP A 100 8.79 17.06 -22.06
C ASP A 100 8.77 16.30 -23.41
N VAL A 101 7.82 15.40 -23.63
CA VAL A 101 7.61 14.75 -24.93
C VAL A 101 6.26 15.21 -25.48
N PRO A 102 6.21 15.87 -26.66
CA PRO A 102 4.95 16.33 -27.23
C PRO A 102 3.99 15.15 -27.40
N ASP A 103 2.75 15.39 -26.99
CA ASP A 103 1.64 14.45 -26.89
C ASP A 103 1.53 13.53 -28.11
N ALA A 104 1.94 12.27 -27.97
CA ALA A 104 1.78 11.28 -29.01
C ALA A 104 1.63 9.87 -28.44
N VAL A 105 0.60 9.64 -27.64
CA VAL A 105 -0.11 8.36 -27.64
C VAL A 105 -1.51 8.54 -27.07
N ALA A 106 -2.52 8.33 -27.91
CA ALA A 106 -3.91 8.28 -27.49
C ALA A 106 -4.10 7.24 -26.37
N PRO A 107 -4.98 7.48 -25.38
CA PRO A 107 -5.26 6.50 -24.35
C PRO A 107 -5.77 5.21 -24.99
N VAL A 108 -5.15 4.09 -24.64
CA VAL A 108 -5.66 2.76 -24.99
C VAL A 108 -7.04 2.61 -24.36
N SER A 109 -8.09 2.58 -25.19
CA SER A 109 -9.41 2.11 -24.78
C SER A 109 -9.26 0.65 -24.35
N LEU A 110 -9.47 0.37 -23.06
CA LEU A 110 -9.70 -0.99 -22.60
C LEU A 110 -11.02 -1.47 -23.21
N GLY A 111 -10.93 -2.25 -24.28
CA GLY A 111 -12.05 -3.08 -24.71
C GLY A 111 -12.56 -3.86 -23.51
N ALA A 112 -13.86 -3.74 -23.23
CA ALA A 112 -14.54 -4.59 -22.26
C ALA A 112 -14.15 -6.06 -22.57
N ARG A 113 -13.71 -6.79 -21.55
CA ARG A 113 -13.57 -8.24 -21.70
C ARG A 113 -14.95 -8.77 -22.06
N PRO A 114 -15.13 -9.54 -23.15
CA PRO A 114 -16.38 -10.26 -23.32
C PRO A 114 -16.46 -11.25 -22.16
N VAL A 115 -17.48 -11.09 -21.32
CA VAL A 115 -17.94 -12.18 -20.47
C VAL A 115 -18.38 -13.28 -21.45
N ALA A 116 -17.65 -14.38 -21.50
CA ALA A 116 -18.10 -15.55 -22.23
C ALA A 116 -19.47 -15.95 -21.64
N PRO A 117 -20.50 -16.24 -22.45
CA PRO A 117 -21.74 -16.79 -21.93
C PRO A 117 -21.43 -18.20 -21.43
N GLY A 118 -21.14 -18.31 -20.14
CA GLY A 118 -21.14 -19.56 -19.41
C GLY A 118 -22.57 -20.08 -19.37
N GLY A 119 -22.97 -20.76 -20.44
CA GLY A 119 -24.19 -21.55 -20.49
C GLY A 119 -24.16 -22.57 -19.35
N ARG A 120 -25.14 -22.47 -18.46
CA ARG A 120 -25.46 -23.55 -17.54
C ARG A 120 -25.92 -24.75 -18.38
N PRO A 121 -25.38 -25.97 -18.22
CA PRO A 121 -26.09 -27.15 -18.67
C PRO A 121 -27.35 -27.28 -17.80
N GLY A 122 -28.52 -27.15 -18.41
CA GLY A 122 -29.78 -27.50 -17.76
C GLY A 122 -29.82 -29.00 -17.47
N PRO A 123 -30.51 -29.45 -16.40
CA PRO A 123 -30.67 -30.87 -16.13
C PRO A 123 -31.44 -31.52 -17.27
N GLY A 124 -30.92 -32.67 -17.73
CA GLY A 124 -31.35 -33.36 -18.94
C GLY A 124 -32.85 -33.63 -19.01
N ALA A 125 -33.40 -33.42 -20.21
CA ALA A 125 -34.69 -33.96 -20.59
C ALA A 125 -34.64 -35.49 -20.59
N PRO A 126 -35.68 -36.20 -20.09
CA PRO A 126 -35.75 -37.65 -20.20
C PRO A 126 -35.96 -38.09 -21.66
N PRO A 127 -35.51 -39.30 -22.02
CA PRO A 127 -35.69 -39.83 -23.37
C PRO A 127 -37.18 -40.11 -23.68
N PRO A 128 -37.58 -40.08 -24.96
CA PRO A 128 -38.97 -40.31 -25.36
C PRO A 128 -39.41 -41.75 -25.12
N SER A 129 -40.49 -41.93 -24.37
CA SER A 129 -41.21 -43.20 -24.26
C SER A 129 -41.86 -43.53 -25.61
N GLY A 130 -41.43 -44.62 -26.24
CA GLY A 130 -41.99 -45.03 -27.53
C GLY A 130 -41.64 -46.47 -27.92
N ARG A 131 -42.28 -47.45 -27.27
CA ARG A 131 -43.11 -48.51 -27.88
C ARG A 131 -43.65 -49.46 -26.82
#